data_AF-A0A7C9GNX6-F1
#
_entry.id   AF-A0A7C9GNX6-F1
#
_cell.length_a   1.000
_cell.length_b   1.000
_cell.length_c   1.000
_cell.angle_alpha   90.00
_cell.angle_beta   90.00
_cell.angle_gamma   90.00
#
_symmetry.space_group_name_H-M   'P 1'
#
loop_
_entity.id
_entity.type
_entity.pdbx_description
1 polymer ?
#
loop_
_entity_poly.entity_id
_entity_poly.type
_entity_poly.pdbx_seq_one_letter_code
_entity_poly.pdbx_strand_id
1 'polypeptide(L)'
;MARRQCPAAGPSGKEADLSQRRTILATLFPARVTQWFGPALVAGGAAAIIGVVTVTSGVLDLTASTPHPQGWATFLHYVFNRSVAHHSADLTPPADLDSEPRIIKGAVYYSRVCANCHAGPGFGQSPVALALRPQPQYLVTQAKLFDASGLFWIVKHGVKYSAMPAWTTQSRDDEVWSIVAFLRALPGLDNARYQALAGMTPDPVPAAAPAQGEGSYHPDIAMNNGGTDAVPDYSVSRPAVAFGRGSIGADPTLACVQCHGADGAGRAGAPFPNLTLLDRVTFKKALTQFATGARHSGYMQPVAAQLTNAQIDALTAAFGAMPRRPSPQFAATPAQLALGEQIANKGIPAARVNACQICHAINRADSKLYPAIAGQNVWYLRDQLALFRAGQRDGGDPINPMLAAAHGLTDPQIAAVSAWYAARPPEAPAAVPENPKTAAD
;
A
#
# COMPACT_ATOMS: atom_id res chain seq x y z
N MET A 1 21.25 -7.35 110.43
CA MET A 1 21.68 -6.41 109.37
C MET A 1 21.10 -6.86 108.02
N ALA A 2 20.39 -5.95 107.34
CA ALA A 2 19.95 -5.95 105.94
C ALA A 2 19.30 -7.22 105.32
N ARG A 3 17.96 -7.26 105.27
CA ARG A 3 17.21 -8.00 104.23
C ARG A 3 17.38 -7.25 102.90
N ARG A 4 18.14 -7.80 101.95
CA ARG A 4 18.16 -7.33 100.56
C ARG A 4 17.05 -8.03 99.80
N GLN A 5 16.11 -7.26 99.24
CA GLN A 5 15.18 -7.73 98.21
C GLN A 5 15.94 -7.84 96.88
N CYS A 6 15.85 -9.00 96.22
CA CYS A 6 16.26 -9.15 94.83
C CYS A 6 15.17 -8.59 93.91
N PRO A 7 15.53 -7.87 92.81
CA PRO A 7 14.56 -7.41 91.83
C PRO A 7 14.04 -8.57 90.97
N ALA A 8 12.76 -8.51 90.60
CA ALA A 8 12.14 -9.43 89.66
C ALA A 8 12.78 -9.29 88.27
N ALA A 9 13.20 -10.41 87.68
CA ALA A 9 13.73 -10.45 86.32
C ALA A 9 12.61 -10.16 85.30
N GLY A 10 12.81 -9.15 84.46
CA GLY A 10 11.98 -8.91 83.28
C GLY A 10 12.15 -10.01 82.22
N PRO A 11 11.19 -10.17 81.30
CA PRO A 11 11.21 -11.24 80.30
C PRO A 11 12.46 -11.17 79.41
N SER A 12 13.05 -12.33 79.15
CA SER A 12 14.31 -12.46 78.41
C SER A 12 14.17 -12.00 76.94
N GLY A 13 15.25 -11.45 76.36
CA GLY A 13 15.26 -10.91 74.98
C GLY A 13 14.84 -11.89 73.87
N LYS A 14 14.74 -13.20 74.13
CA LYS A 14 14.19 -14.18 73.20
C LYS A 14 12.67 -14.10 73.06
N GLU A 15 11.94 -13.70 74.11
CA GLU A 15 10.48 -13.58 74.06
C GLU A 15 10.03 -12.33 73.29
N ALA A 16 10.80 -11.25 73.39
CA ALA A 16 10.57 -10.03 72.61
C ALA A 16 10.80 -10.24 71.10
N ASP A 17 11.86 -10.96 70.70
CA ASP A 17 12.15 -11.29 69.28
C ASP A 17 11.08 -12.21 68.66
N LEU A 18 10.59 -13.21 69.39
CA LEU A 18 9.52 -14.11 68.91
C LEU A 18 8.17 -13.39 68.77
N SER A 19 7.86 -12.47 69.68
CA SER A 19 6.67 -11.61 69.61
C SER A 19 6.72 -10.67 68.40
N GLN A 20 7.87 -10.04 68.16
CA GLN A 20 8.07 -9.13 67.04
C GLN A 20 8.00 -9.87 65.69
N ARG A 21 8.61 -11.06 65.57
CA ARG A 21 8.51 -11.91 64.37
C ARG A 21 7.09 -12.40 64.08
N ARG A 22 6.33 -12.78 65.11
CA ARG A 22 4.91 -13.17 64.97
C ARG A 22 4.04 -12.00 64.50
N THR A 23 4.33 -10.79 64.97
CA THR A 23 3.59 -9.57 64.58
C THR A 23 3.86 -9.17 63.13
N ILE A 24 5.10 -9.31 62.65
CA ILE A 24 5.49 -9.05 61.26
C ILE A 24 4.88 -10.10 60.30
N LEU A 25 4.89 -11.38 60.68
CA LEU A 25 4.24 -12.44 59.88
C LEU A 25 2.72 -12.27 59.80
N ALA A 26 2.06 -11.84 60.89
CA ALA A 26 0.62 -11.59 60.90
C ALA A 26 0.21 -10.33 60.09
N THR A 27 1.12 -9.39 59.87
CA THR A 27 0.89 -8.20 59.02
C THR A 27 1.19 -8.49 57.55
N LEU A 28 2.17 -9.34 57.24
CA LEU A 28 2.50 -9.76 55.87
C LEU A 28 1.58 -10.88 55.34
N PHE A 29 1.00 -11.68 56.23
CA PHE A 29 0.11 -12.80 55.88
C PHE A 29 -1.19 -12.71 56.69
N PRO A 30 -2.23 -12.02 56.18
CA PRO A 30 -3.49 -11.87 56.89
C PRO A 30 -4.11 -13.24 57.24
N ALA A 31 -4.62 -13.33 58.48
CA ALA A 31 -5.04 -14.58 59.11
C ALA A 31 -6.25 -15.27 58.44
N ARG A 32 -6.96 -14.60 57.52
CA ARG A 32 -8.07 -15.19 56.76
C ARG A 32 -7.84 -15.00 55.27
N VAL A 33 -7.90 -16.11 54.56
CA VAL A 33 -7.86 -16.20 53.09
C VAL A 33 -8.81 -15.18 52.43
N THR A 34 -9.97 -14.89 53.03
CA THR A 34 -10.95 -13.89 52.56
C THR A 34 -10.45 -12.44 52.53
N GLN A 35 -9.42 -12.10 53.31
CA GLN A 35 -8.80 -10.77 53.32
C GLN A 35 -7.93 -10.51 52.08
N TRP A 36 -7.50 -11.57 51.38
CA TRP A 36 -6.87 -11.48 50.06
C TRP A 36 -7.91 -11.40 48.94
N PHE A 37 -9.00 -12.16 49.06
CA PHE A 37 -10.03 -12.25 48.03
C PHE A 37 -10.88 -10.99 47.87
N GLY A 38 -11.15 -10.25 48.95
CA GLY A 38 -11.92 -8.98 48.86
C GLY A 38 -11.26 -7.95 47.93
N PRO A 39 -10.02 -7.52 48.19
CA PRO A 39 -9.27 -6.60 47.32
C PRO A 39 -9.06 -7.14 45.90
N ALA A 40 -8.78 -8.44 45.75
CA ALA A 40 -8.61 -9.06 44.43
C ALA A 40 -9.91 -9.07 43.61
N LEU A 41 -11.06 -9.32 44.23
CA LEU A 41 -12.37 -9.27 43.58
C LEU A 41 -12.76 -7.85 43.20
N VAL A 42 -12.50 -6.86 44.06
CA VAL A 42 -12.73 -5.44 43.74
C VAL A 42 -11.82 -4.98 42.60
N ALA A 43 -10.53 -5.32 42.65
CA ALA A 43 -9.59 -5.02 41.57
C ALA A 43 -9.98 -5.69 40.25
N GLY A 44 -10.40 -6.97 40.30
CA GLY A 44 -10.90 -7.70 39.14
C GLY A 44 -12.19 -7.10 38.57
N GLY A 45 -13.13 -6.71 39.43
CA GLY A 45 -14.37 -6.04 39.04
C GLY A 45 -14.11 -4.66 38.41
N ALA A 46 -13.22 -3.87 39.01
CA ALA A 46 -12.81 -2.58 38.46
C ALA A 46 -12.12 -2.74 37.09
N ALA A 47 -11.21 -3.71 36.95
CA ALA A 47 -10.57 -4.01 35.67
C ALA A 47 -11.57 -4.47 34.61
N ALA A 48 -12.56 -5.29 34.97
CA ALA A 48 -13.62 -5.71 34.08
C ALA A 48 -14.48 -4.52 33.62
N ILE A 49 -14.87 -3.62 34.54
CA ILE A 49 -15.62 -2.41 34.21
C ILE A 49 -14.80 -1.50 33.29
N ILE A 50 -13.52 -1.25 33.61
CA ILE A 50 -12.63 -0.46 32.76
C ILE A 50 -12.52 -1.09 31.37
N GLY A 51 -12.36 -2.41 31.29
CA GLY A 51 -12.33 -3.14 30.02
C GLY A 51 -13.62 -2.96 29.21
N VAL A 52 -14.80 -3.16 29.84
CA VAL A 52 -16.10 -2.96 29.19
C VAL A 52 -16.26 -1.53 28.72
N VAL A 53 -15.99 -0.54 29.58
CA VAL A 53 -16.08 0.88 29.21
C VAL A 53 -15.15 1.20 28.04
N THR A 54 -13.92 0.69 28.06
CA THR A 54 -12.93 0.95 26.98
C THR A 54 -13.36 0.34 25.64
N VAL A 55 -13.90 -0.89 25.65
CA VAL A 55 -14.37 -1.56 24.43
C VAL A 55 -15.65 -0.93 23.89
N THR A 56 -16.56 -0.49 24.79
CA THR A 56 -17.87 0.06 24.40
C THR A 56 -17.84 1.55 24.09
N SER A 57 -16.85 2.30 24.57
CA SER A 57 -16.78 3.77 24.37
C SER A 57 -16.25 4.19 23.00
N GLY A 58 -15.62 3.28 22.24
CA GLY A 58 -14.98 3.60 20.96
C GLY A 58 -13.65 4.35 21.10
N VAL A 59 -13.07 4.44 22.31
CA VAL A 59 -11.77 5.09 22.54
C VAL A 59 -10.59 4.31 21.94
N LEU A 60 -10.79 3.03 21.61
CA LEU A 60 -9.78 2.22 20.93
C LEU A 60 -9.82 2.50 19.43
N ASP A 61 -8.82 3.23 18.95
CA ASP A 61 -8.60 3.42 17.51
C ASP A 61 -8.08 2.11 16.90
N LEU A 62 -8.87 1.54 15.98
CA LEU A 62 -8.53 0.32 15.24
C LEU A 62 -8.20 0.62 13.77
N THR A 63 -7.88 1.88 13.42
CA THR A 63 -7.53 2.25 12.05
C THR A 63 -6.16 1.70 11.66
N ALA A 64 -6.07 1.14 10.45
CA ALA A 64 -4.80 0.67 9.90
C ALA A 64 -3.87 1.84 9.48
N SER A 65 -4.41 3.07 9.45
CA SER A 65 -3.67 4.29 9.17
C SER A 65 -2.93 4.85 10.38
N THR A 66 -3.20 4.37 11.60
CA THR A 66 -2.43 4.75 12.78
C THR A 66 -1.31 3.75 13.08
N PRO A 67 -0.07 4.21 13.31
CA PRO A 67 1.00 3.36 13.79
C PRO A 67 0.67 2.67 15.11
N HIS A 68 1.10 1.42 15.26
CA HIS A 68 1.11 0.78 16.57
C HIS A 68 2.02 1.54 17.56
N PRO A 69 1.80 1.36 18.88
CA PRO A 69 2.72 1.84 19.89
C PRO A 69 4.16 1.36 19.65
N GLN A 70 5.13 2.15 20.10
CA GLN A 70 6.55 1.83 19.93
C GLN A 70 6.89 0.45 20.50
N GLY A 71 7.62 -0.36 19.72
CA GLY A 71 8.04 -1.71 20.13
C GLY A 71 6.95 -2.79 20.03
N TRP A 72 5.71 -2.43 19.68
CA TRP A 72 4.63 -3.39 19.49
C TRP A 72 4.93 -4.38 18.36
N ALA A 73 5.47 -3.89 17.24
CA ALA A 73 5.88 -4.75 16.12
C ALA A 73 6.98 -5.74 16.54
N THR A 74 7.96 -5.30 17.34
CA THR A 74 9.02 -6.16 17.89
C THR A 74 8.45 -7.25 18.78
N PHE A 75 7.51 -6.90 19.67
CA PHE A 75 6.85 -7.87 20.54
C PHE A 75 6.04 -8.89 19.73
N LEU A 76 5.20 -8.44 18.80
CA LEU A 76 4.41 -9.35 17.94
C LEU A 76 5.30 -10.27 17.12
N HIS A 77 6.40 -9.75 16.57
CA HIS A 77 7.35 -10.56 15.80
C HIS A 77 8.09 -11.58 16.68
N TYR A 78 8.47 -11.21 17.90
CA TYR A 78 9.03 -12.16 18.88
C TYR A 78 8.06 -13.29 19.18
N VAL A 79 6.79 -12.98 19.48
CA VAL A 79 5.74 -13.97 19.73
C VAL A 79 5.53 -14.87 18.51
N PHE A 80 5.53 -14.29 17.31
CA PHE A 80 5.44 -15.03 16.05
C PHE A 80 6.60 -16.04 15.91
N ASN A 81 7.86 -15.61 16.07
CA ASN A 81 9.02 -16.50 15.95
C ASN A 81 9.00 -17.63 16.99
N ARG A 82 8.61 -17.33 18.25
CA ARG A 82 8.46 -18.35 19.30
C ARG A 82 7.36 -19.35 18.97
N SER A 83 6.24 -18.88 18.42
CA SER A 83 5.12 -19.74 18.00
C SER A 83 5.52 -20.66 16.85
N VAL A 84 6.13 -20.12 15.79
CA VAL A 84 6.62 -20.90 14.65
C VAL A 84 7.60 -21.96 15.12
N ALA A 85 8.64 -21.58 15.88
CA ALA A 85 9.65 -22.52 16.38
C ALA A 85 9.07 -23.64 17.25
N HIS A 86 8.06 -23.34 18.07
CA HIS A 86 7.40 -24.35 18.89
C HIS A 86 6.61 -25.35 18.04
N HIS A 87 5.82 -24.85 17.10
CA HIS A 87 4.89 -25.69 16.33
C HIS A 87 5.54 -26.39 15.13
N SER A 88 6.71 -25.92 14.67
CA SER A 88 7.44 -26.55 13.57
C SER A 88 8.50 -27.55 14.03
N ALA A 89 8.73 -27.70 15.34
CA ALA A 89 9.84 -28.48 15.90
C ALA A 89 9.85 -29.95 15.44
N ASP A 90 8.67 -30.57 15.33
CA ASP A 90 8.53 -31.99 14.99
C ASP A 90 8.21 -32.21 13.49
N LEU A 91 8.17 -31.15 12.69
CA LEU A 91 7.91 -31.27 11.25
C LEU A 91 9.17 -31.73 10.53
N THR A 92 9.06 -32.86 9.83
CA THR A 92 10.14 -33.39 9.00
C THR A 92 9.89 -33.08 7.53
N PRO A 93 10.78 -32.34 6.86
CA PRO A 93 10.68 -32.13 5.42
C PRO A 93 10.76 -33.44 4.64
N PRO A 94 10.02 -33.57 3.52
CA PRO A 94 10.13 -34.76 2.68
C PRO A 94 11.53 -34.85 2.06
N ALA A 95 12.02 -36.08 1.83
CA ALA A 95 13.37 -36.32 1.32
C ALA A 95 13.62 -35.69 -0.08
N ASP A 96 12.56 -35.50 -0.86
CA ASP A 96 12.58 -34.89 -2.19
C ASP A 96 12.26 -33.38 -2.16
N LEU A 97 12.38 -32.71 -0.99
CA LEU A 97 12.00 -31.30 -0.81
C LEU A 97 12.60 -30.40 -1.90
N ASP A 98 13.89 -30.52 -2.17
CA ASP A 98 14.62 -29.66 -3.10
C ASP A 98 14.60 -30.18 -4.55
N SER A 99 13.72 -31.13 -4.89
CA SER A 99 13.60 -31.66 -6.25
C SER A 99 13.04 -30.62 -7.25
N GLU A 100 13.55 -30.65 -8.48
CA GLU A 100 13.15 -29.68 -9.52
C GLU A 100 11.65 -29.66 -9.81
N PRO A 101 10.92 -30.80 -9.93
CA PRO A 101 9.47 -30.79 -10.16
C PRO A 101 8.70 -30.03 -9.06
N ARG A 102 9.22 -30.10 -7.83
CA ARG A 102 8.63 -29.51 -6.64
C ARG A 102 8.85 -28.01 -6.59
N ILE A 103 10.06 -27.57 -6.95
CA ILE A 103 10.41 -26.17 -7.15
C ILE A 103 9.55 -25.56 -8.28
N ILE A 104 9.38 -26.26 -9.40
CA ILE A 104 8.53 -25.79 -10.52
C ILE A 104 7.07 -25.65 -10.08
N LYS A 105 6.50 -26.68 -9.45
CA LYS A 105 5.12 -26.64 -8.91
C LYS A 105 4.95 -25.46 -7.95
N GLY A 106 5.94 -25.25 -7.07
CA GLY A 106 5.96 -24.12 -6.14
C GLY A 106 6.06 -22.77 -6.85
N ALA A 107 6.92 -22.63 -7.86
CA ALA A 107 7.12 -21.41 -8.62
C ALA A 107 5.85 -20.95 -9.33
N VAL A 108 5.14 -21.88 -9.98
CA VAL A 108 3.87 -21.61 -10.69
C VAL A 108 2.77 -21.17 -9.72
N TYR A 109 2.66 -21.78 -8.55
CA TYR A 109 1.64 -21.37 -7.58
C TYR A 109 2.01 -20.04 -6.90
N TYR A 110 3.24 -19.92 -6.41
CA TYR A 110 3.78 -18.69 -5.85
C TYR A 110 3.56 -17.53 -6.81
N SER A 111 3.67 -17.80 -8.12
CA SER A 111 3.60 -16.76 -9.11
C SER A 111 2.26 -16.06 -9.23
N ARG A 112 1.18 -16.81 -8.98
CA ARG A 112 -0.20 -16.41 -9.16
C ARG A 112 -0.84 -15.90 -7.86
N VAL A 113 -0.36 -16.39 -6.72
CA VAL A 113 -1.01 -16.18 -5.42
C VAL A 113 -0.14 -15.34 -4.50
N CYS A 114 1.02 -15.88 -4.10
CA CYS A 114 1.84 -15.31 -3.03
C CYS A 114 2.47 -13.98 -3.41
N ALA A 115 2.92 -13.86 -4.65
CA ALA A 115 3.66 -12.69 -5.07
C ALA A 115 2.84 -11.42 -5.27
N ASN A 116 1.51 -11.50 -5.28
CA ASN A 116 0.66 -10.29 -5.28
C ASN A 116 0.95 -9.41 -4.04
N CYS A 117 1.38 -10.06 -2.95
CA CYS A 117 1.84 -9.40 -1.73
C CYS A 117 3.35 -9.43 -1.57
N HIS A 118 4.01 -10.55 -1.89
CA HIS A 118 5.42 -10.77 -1.58
C HIS A 118 6.41 -10.46 -2.73
N ALA A 119 5.89 -10.14 -3.92
CA ALA A 119 6.64 -9.91 -5.16
C ALA A 119 7.58 -11.08 -5.56
N GLY A 120 8.43 -10.89 -6.57
CA GLY A 120 9.47 -11.85 -6.92
C GLY A 120 10.72 -11.15 -7.44
N PRO A 121 11.75 -11.90 -7.86
CA PRO A 121 13.04 -11.32 -8.22
C PRO A 121 12.92 -10.29 -9.33
N GLY A 122 13.42 -9.08 -9.10
CA GLY A 122 13.32 -7.96 -10.04
C GLY A 122 11.95 -7.27 -10.08
N PHE A 123 11.02 -7.58 -9.18
CA PHE A 123 9.72 -6.92 -9.06
C PHE A 123 9.54 -6.31 -7.67
N GLY A 124 8.84 -5.19 -7.59
CA GLY A 124 8.41 -4.53 -6.37
C GLY A 124 7.06 -5.06 -5.89
N GLN A 125 6.76 -4.79 -4.63
CA GLN A 125 5.47 -5.16 -4.03
C GLN A 125 4.37 -4.18 -4.48
N SER A 126 3.14 -4.68 -4.59
CA SER A 126 1.99 -3.85 -4.95
C SER A 126 1.76 -2.73 -3.91
N PRO A 127 1.26 -1.54 -4.31
CA PRO A 127 0.87 -0.49 -3.38
C PRO A 127 -0.06 -0.96 -2.26
N VAL A 128 -0.99 -1.87 -2.60
CA VAL A 128 -1.92 -2.47 -1.64
C VAL A 128 -1.15 -3.28 -0.59
N ALA A 129 -0.21 -4.12 -1.02
CA ALA A 129 0.62 -4.89 -0.09
C ALA A 129 1.43 -3.98 0.85
N LEU A 130 1.98 -2.90 0.32
CA LEU A 130 2.75 -1.93 1.09
C LEU A 130 1.90 -1.14 2.11
N ALA A 131 0.59 -1.03 1.87
CA ALA A 131 -0.36 -0.40 2.78
C ALA A 131 -0.88 -1.33 3.90
N LEU A 132 -0.66 -2.66 3.80
CA LEU A 132 -1.11 -3.61 4.82
C LEU A 132 -0.35 -3.44 6.15
N ARG A 133 -1.01 -3.81 7.24
CA ARG A 133 -0.46 -3.80 8.60
C ARG A 133 -0.72 -5.16 9.28
N PRO A 134 0.32 -5.93 9.65
CA PRO A 134 1.73 -5.70 9.32
C PRO A 134 1.98 -5.74 7.80
N GLN A 135 3.02 -5.02 7.34
CA GLN A 135 3.42 -5.04 5.93
C GLN A 135 4.01 -6.43 5.57
N PRO A 136 3.58 -7.08 4.47
CA PRO A 136 4.18 -8.29 3.98
C PRO A 136 5.66 -8.10 3.66
N GLN A 137 6.46 -9.09 4.00
CA GLN A 137 7.90 -9.11 3.74
C GLN A 137 8.19 -9.39 2.26
N TYR A 138 9.29 -8.84 1.74
CA TYR A 138 9.79 -9.15 0.41
C TYR A 138 10.56 -10.49 0.45
N LEU A 139 9.90 -11.58 0.04
CA LEU A 139 10.41 -12.93 0.32
C LEU A 139 11.70 -13.29 -0.43
N VAL A 140 12.05 -12.56 -1.48
CA VAL A 140 13.33 -12.79 -2.19
C VAL A 140 14.53 -12.57 -1.28
N THR A 141 14.45 -11.62 -0.35
CA THR A 141 15.50 -11.39 0.65
C THR A 141 15.22 -12.08 1.97
N GLN A 142 13.94 -12.25 2.34
CA GLN A 142 13.54 -12.66 3.69
C GLN A 142 13.23 -14.14 3.87
N ALA A 143 12.95 -14.91 2.81
CA ALA A 143 12.60 -16.33 2.96
C ALA A 143 13.71 -17.17 3.60
N LYS A 144 14.99 -16.78 3.43
CA LYS A 144 16.16 -17.47 3.99
C LYS A 144 16.28 -17.39 5.51
N LEU A 145 15.50 -16.53 6.17
CA LEU A 145 15.53 -16.35 7.62
C LEU A 145 14.80 -17.49 8.37
N PHE A 146 14.01 -18.29 7.66
CA PHE A 146 13.28 -19.42 8.21
C PHE A 146 13.80 -20.73 7.63
N ASP A 147 13.84 -21.77 8.45
CA ASP A 147 14.11 -23.12 7.98
C ASP A 147 12.89 -23.72 7.25
N ALA A 148 13.05 -24.90 6.66
CA ALA A 148 12.01 -25.53 5.86
C ALA A 148 10.73 -25.80 6.66
N SER A 149 10.87 -26.25 7.90
CA SER A 149 9.75 -26.57 8.80
C SER A 149 9.02 -25.32 9.27
N GLY A 150 9.75 -24.24 9.58
CA GLY A 150 9.17 -22.95 9.90
C GLY A 150 8.41 -22.36 8.71
N LEU A 151 8.99 -22.39 7.51
CA LEU A 151 8.31 -21.97 6.28
C LEU A 151 7.03 -22.79 6.04
N PHE A 152 7.08 -24.11 6.25
CA PHE A 152 5.90 -24.96 6.12
C PHE A 152 4.79 -24.51 7.07
N TRP A 153 5.11 -24.33 8.36
CA TRP A 153 4.13 -23.93 9.37
C TRP A 153 3.49 -22.58 9.02
N ILE A 154 4.32 -21.61 8.63
CA ILE A 154 3.88 -20.28 8.23
C ILE A 154 2.96 -20.34 7.00
N VAL A 155 3.32 -21.09 5.95
CA VAL A 155 2.52 -21.20 4.73
C VAL A 155 1.22 -21.97 4.98
N LYS A 156 1.27 -23.05 5.78
CA LYS A 156 0.10 -23.88 6.09
C LYS A 156 -0.93 -23.11 6.89
N HIS A 157 -0.51 -22.37 7.91
CA HIS A 157 -1.42 -21.77 8.89
C HIS A 157 -1.61 -20.26 8.74
N GLY A 158 -0.80 -19.60 7.90
CA GLY A 158 -0.82 -18.15 7.77
C GLY A 158 -0.39 -17.46 9.06
N VAL A 159 -0.72 -16.17 9.18
CA VAL A 159 -0.39 -15.38 10.38
C VAL A 159 -1.63 -14.64 10.85
N LYS A 160 -2.13 -15.03 12.02
CA LYS A 160 -3.29 -14.39 12.65
C LYS A 160 -3.02 -12.91 12.93
N TYR A 161 -4.06 -12.08 12.82
CA TYR A 161 -3.97 -10.62 12.94
C TYR A 161 -3.08 -9.96 11.87
N SER A 162 -2.98 -10.62 10.72
CA SER A 162 -2.37 -10.08 9.51
C SER A 162 -3.25 -10.42 8.31
N ALA A 163 -2.90 -9.88 7.15
CA ALA A 163 -3.52 -10.25 5.88
C ALA A 163 -2.92 -11.54 5.26
N MET A 164 -2.02 -12.26 5.95
CA MET A 164 -1.45 -13.52 5.48
C MET A 164 -2.41 -14.69 5.79
N PRO A 165 -3.13 -15.23 4.78
CA PRO A 165 -4.11 -16.28 4.99
C PRO A 165 -3.43 -17.63 5.25
N ALA A 166 -4.17 -18.54 5.88
CA ALA A 166 -3.80 -19.96 5.92
C ALA A 166 -3.93 -20.60 4.54
N TRP A 167 -3.26 -21.72 4.33
CA TRP A 167 -3.44 -22.54 3.14
C TRP A 167 -4.90 -22.96 2.99
N THR A 168 -5.44 -22.90 1.78
CA THR A 168 -6.88 -23.12 1.55
C THR A 168 -7.31 -24.56 1.83
N THR A 169 -6.41 -25.53 1.65
CA THR A 169 -6.69 -26.96 1.86
C THR A 169 -5.77 -27.55 2.93
N GLN A 170 -6.20 -27.53 4.19
CA GLN A 170 -5.37 -27.92 5.34
C GLN A 170 -4.89 -29.39 5.35
N SER A 171 -5.49 -30.26 4.54
CA SER A 171 -5.13 -31.67 4.41
C SER A 171 -4.06 -31.96 3.33
N ARG A 172 -3.62 -30.95 2.57
CA ARG A 172 -2.73 -31.10 1.41
C ARG A 172 -1.33 -30.57 1.67
N ASP A 173 -0.64 -31.24 2.58
CA ASP A 173 0.72 -30.88 2.99
C ASP A 173 1.73 -30.98 1.84
N ASP A 174 1.46 -31.86 0.86
CA ASP A 174 2.26 -31.97 -0.37
C ASP A 174 2.33 -30.64 -1.12
N GLU A 175 1.24 -29.88 -1.16
CA GLU A 175 1.17 -28.58 -1.84
C GLU A 175 1.94 -27.51 -1.08
N VAL A 176 1.75 -27.44 0.24
CA VAL A 176 2.46 -26.49 1.12
C VAL A 176 3.96 -26.70 1.00
N TRP A 177 4.40 -27.95 1.11
CA TRP A 177 5.80 -28.26 0.96
C TRP A 177 6.31 -27.80 -0.42
N SER A 178 5.54 -27.90 -1.52
CA SER A 178 6.02 -27.43 -2.84
C SER A 178 6.31 -25.94 -2.84
N ILE A 179 5.53 -25.14 -2.08
CA ILE A 179 5.84 -23.74 -1.85
C ILE A 179 7.16 -23.59 -1.07
N VAL A 180 7.36 -24.37 -0.01
CA VAL A 180 8.62 -24.35 0.77
C VAL A 180 9.84 -24.64 -0.09
N ALA A 181 9.75 -25.64 -0.98
CA ALA A 181 10.81 -25.96 -1.94
C ALA A 181 11.20 -24.74 -2.78
N PHE A 182 10.19 -24.06 -3.33
CA PHE A 182 10.40 -22.85 -4.11
C PHE A 182 10.93 -21.68 -3.27
N LEU A 183 10.39 -21.44 -2.07
CA LEU A 183 10.83 -20.36 -1.18
C LEU A 183 12.30 -20.49 -0.76
N ARG A 184 12.81 -21.72 -0.65
CA ARG A 184 14.23 -21.99 -0.39
C ARG A 184 15.12 -21.67 -1.59
N ALA A 185 14.64 -21.94 -2.81
CA ALA A 185 15.36 -21.61 -4.04
C ALA A 185 15.31 -20.10 -4.36
N LEU A 186 14.22 -19.42 -3.98
CA LEU A 186 13.88 -18.04 -4.36
C LEU A 186 15.01 -17.02 -4.18
N PRO A 187 15.76 -16.96 -3.06
CA PRO A 187 16.81 -15.96 -2.86
C PRO A 187 17.97 -16.05 -3.85
N GLY A 188 18.17 -17.20 -4.49
CA GLY A 188 19.21 -17.42 -5.49
C GLY A 188 18.75 -17.22 -6.94
N LEU A 189 17.47 -16.91 -7.16
CA LEU A 189 16.91 -16.76 -8.51
C LEU A 189 17.08 -15.33 -9.03
N ASP A 190 17.58 -15.21 -10.26
CA ASP A 190 17.39 -14.00 -11.03
C ASP A 190 15.97 -13.95 -11.63
N ASN A 191 15.64 -12.80 -12.23
CA ASN A 191 14.34 -12.59 -12.83
C ASN A 191 14.05 -13.55 -14.00
N ALA A 192 15.04 -13.85 -14.84
CA ALA A 192 14.87 -14.71 -16.01
C ALA A 192 14.57 -16.17 -15.62
N ARG A 193 15.34 -16.74 -14.70
CA ARG A 193 15.12 -18.09 -14.19
C ARG A 193 13.81 -18.18 -13.41
N TYR A 194 13.48 -17.14 -12.64
CA TYR A 194 12.19 -17.08 -11.95
C TYR A 194 11.01 -17.16 -12.94
N GLN A 195 11.02 -16.36 -14.00
CA GLN A 195 9.99 -16.36 -15.03
C GLN A 195 9.91 -17.72 -15.75
N ALA A 196 11.05 -18.33 -16.06
CA ALA A 196 11.11 -19.65 -16.68
C ALA A 196 10.47 -20.74 -15.80
N LEU A 197 10.82 -20.81 -14.51
CA LEU A 197 10.24 -21.77 -13.56
C LEU A 197 8.73 -21.57 -13.36
N ALA A 198 8.28 -20.32 -13.40
CA ALA A 198 6.87 -19.98 -13.24
C ALA A 198 6.04 -20.11 -14.53
N GLY A 199 6.65 -20.47 -15.66
CA GLY A 199 5.98 -20.55 -16.96
C GLY A 199 5.47 -19.20 -17.47
N MET A 200 6.17 -18.11 -17.14
CA MET A 200 5.85 -16.76 -17.61
C MET A 200 6.53 -16.46 -18.95
N THR A 201 5.92 -15.57 -19.74
CA THR A 201 6.58 -14.93 -20.88
C THR A 201 7.65 -13.95 -20.38
N PRO A 202 8.92 -14.07 -20.82
CA PRO A 202 9.98 -13.16 -20.43
C PRO A 202 9.63 -11.69 -20.70
N ASP A 203 9.49 -10.88 -19.65
CA ASP A 203 9.40 -9.42 -19.75
C ASP A 203 10.68 -8.78 -19.18
N PRO A 204 11.45 -8.03 -19.99
CA PRO A 204 12.62 -7.32 -19.50
C PRO A 204 12.22 -6.21 -18.51
N VAL A 205 12.78 -6.28 -17.30
CA VAL A 205 12.64 -5.22 -16.30
C VAL A 205 13.44 -4.00 -16.76
N PRO A 206 12.89 -2.76 -16.78
CA PRO A 206 13.64 -1.58 -17.18
C PRO A 206 14.68 -1.27 -16.10
N ALA A 207 15.70 -0.48 -16.44
CA ALA A 207 16.63 0.06 -15.44
C ALA A 207 15.82 0.68 -14.28
N ALA A 208 16.19 0.28 -13.06
CA ALA A 208 15.41 0.45 -11.84
C ALA A 208 14.76 1.83 -11.73
N ALA A 209 13.49 1.86 -11.32
CA ALA A 209 13.00 3.06 -10.65
C ALA A 209 13.96 3.35 -9.48
N PRO A 210 14.24 4.61 -9.12
CA PRO A 210 15.12 4.90 -8.00
C PRO A 210 14.60 4.15 -6.77
N ALA A 211 15.51 3.44 -6.08
CA ALA A 211 15.23 2.83 -4.78
C ALA A 211 14.46 3.84 -3.92
N GLN A 212 13.20 3.56 -3.63
CA GLN A 212 12.49 4.30 -2.59
C GLN A 212 13.27 3.98 -1.31
N GLY A 213 13.92 5.00 -0.72
CA GLY A 213 14.86 4.83 0.38
C GLY A 213 14.31 3.97 1.52
N GLU A 214 15.20 3.43 2.35
CA GLU A 214 14.85 2.66 3.55
C GLU A 214 13.88 3.48 4.43
N GLY A 215 12.59 3.25 4.25
CA GLY A 215 11.54 4.13 4.75
C GLY A 215 10.14 3.58 4.48
N SER A 216 9.18 4.00 5.29
CA SER A 216 7.78 3.55 5.16
C SER A 216 7.20 4.04 3.83
N TYR A 217 6.37 3.20 3.17
CA TYR A 217 5.74 3.54 1.88
C TYR A 217 4.89 4.81 1.99
N HIS A 218 4.35 5.00 3.19
CA HIS A 218 3.77 6.21 3.71
C HIS A 218 4.68 6.71 4.84
N PRO A 219 5.47 7.78 4.65
CA PRO A 219 6.31 8.34 5.71
C PRO A 219 5.50 8.86 6.90
N ASP A 220 4.22 9.17 6.67
CA ASP A 220 3.19 9.53 7.66
C ASP A 220 2.65 8.34 8.47
N ILE A 221 2.82 7.11 7.98
CA ILE A 221 2.33 5.87 8.62
C ILE A 221 3.51 4.95 8.90
N ALA A 222 4.51 5.48 9.61
CA ALA A 222 5.72 4.75 9.96
C ALA A 222 5.41 3.57 10.90
N MET A 223 6.02 2.40 10.64
CA MET A 223 6.06 1.33 11.65
C MET A 223 6.94 1.83 12.80
N ASN A 224 6.35 2.13 13.96
CA ASN A 224 7.07 2.66 15.11
C ASN A 224 7.91 1.56 15.78
N ASN A 225 8.99 1.15 15.10
CA ASN A 225 9.83 0.01 15.46
C ASN A 225 10.90 0.34 16.53
N GLY A 226 10.93 1.58 17.01
CA GLY A 226 11.73 1.97 18.17
C GLY A 226 13.23 2.16 17.95
N GLY A 227 13.66 2.54 16.74
CA GLY A 227 15.05 2.92 16.47
C GLY A 227 15.35 2.99 14.97
N THR A 228 16.49 3.61 14.62
CA THR A 228 16.99 3.77 13.23
C THR A 228 17.56 2.49 12.63
N ASP A 229 17.69 1.43 13.42
CA ASP A 229 18.31 0.19 12.96
C ASP A 229 17.22 -0.74 12.43
N ALA A 230 17.18 -0.94 11.12
CA ALA A 230 16.36 -2.00 10.53
C ALA A 230 16.93 -3.37 10.98
N VAL A 231 16.30 -4.09 11.92
CA VAL A 231 16.62 -5.51 12.10
C VAL A 231 16.29 -6.20 10.78
N PRO A 232 17.20 -7.02 10.25
CA PRO A 232 17.05 -7.64 8.93
C PRO A 232 15.69 -8.29 8.72
N ASP A 233 15.16 -8.97 9.75
CA ASP A 233 13.92 -9.75 9.72
C ASP A 233 12.63 -8.90 9.61
N TYR A 234 12.71 -7.61 9.93
CA TYR A 234 11.64 -6.63 9.66
C TYR A 234 12.02 -5.58 8.62
N SER A 235 13.19 -5.71 7.98
CA SER A 235 13.61 -4.78 6.94
C SER A 235 12.71 -4.91 5.72
N VAL A 236 11.97 -3.85 5.43
CA VAL A 236 11.15 -3.74 4.23
C VAL A 236 12.05 -3.28 3.08
N SER A 237 12.98 -4.15 2.67
CA SER A 237 13.80 -3.91 1.49
C SER A 237 12.91 -3.97 0.25
N ARG A 238 12.61 -2.79 -0.32
CA ARG A 238 11.88 -2.65 -1.57
C ARG A 238 12.91 -2.49 -2.70
N PRO A 239 13.24 -3.53 -3.48
CA PRO A 239 13.87 -3.25 -4.76
C PRO A 239 12.88 -2.39 -5.56
N ALA A 240 13.31 -1.20 -5.95
CA ALA A 240 12.44 -0.32 -6.69
C ALA A 240 12.22 -0.84 -8.09
N VAL A 241 11.07 -1.49 -8.29
CA VAL A 241 10.35 -1.55 -9.56
C VAL A 241 8.91 -1.97 -9.32
N ALA A 242 7.99 -1.01 -9.19
CA ALA A 242 6.57 -1.28 -9.02
C ALA A 242 5.86 -1.61 -10.36
N PHE A 243 6.29 -2.70 -10.97
CA PHE A 243 5.66 -3.34 -12.13
C PHE A 243 5.17 -4.72 -11.72
N GLY A 244 3.97 -5.08 -12.17
CA GLY A 244 3.36 -6.36 -11.85
C GLY A 244 3.67 -7.41 -12.88
N ARG A 245 3.02 -8.57 -12.73
CA ARG A 245 3.30 -9.79 -13.51
C ARG A 245 2.32 -10.03 -14.65
N GLY A 246 1.66 -8.96 -15.11
CA GLY A 246 0.58 -9.09 -16.09
C GLY A 246 -0.61 -9.87 -15.56
N SER A 247 -0.91 -9.73 -14.26
CA SER A 247 -2.10 -10.31 -13.62
C SER A 247 -3.42 -9.85 -14.25
N ILE A 248 -3.39 -8.79 -15.04
CA ILE A 248 -4.51 -8.24 -15.82
C ILE A 248 -4.85 -9.14 -17.04
N GLY A 249 -4.18 -10.28 -17.21
CA GLY A 249 -4.42 -11.22 -18.32
C GLY A 249 -3.69 -10.81 -19.59
N ALA A 250 -3.80 -11.64 -20.63
CA ALA A 250 -3.07 -11.46 -21.89
C ALA A 250 -3.50 -10.20 -22.65
N ASP A 251 -4.78 -9.83 -22.59
CA ASP A 251 -5.30 -8.57 -23.14
C ASP A 251 -5.69 -7.61 -22.00
N PRO A 252 -4.80 -6.68 -21.62
CA PRO A 252 -5.08 -5.73 -20.55
C PRO A 252 -6.13 -4.68 -20.92
N THR A 253 -6.50 -4.54 -22.20
CA THR A 253 -7.47 -3.55 -22.69
C THR A 253 -8.84 -3.76 -22.03
N LEU A 254 -9.24 -5.02 -21.83
CA LEU A 254 -10.52 -5.39 -21.21
C LEU A 254 -10.64 -4.90 -19.77
N ALA A 255 -9.54 -4.77 -19.03
CA ALA A 255 -9.57 -4.24 -17.68
C ALA A 255 -9.73 -2.71 -17.68
N CYS A 256 -9.12 -2.02 -18.65
CA CYS A 256 -9.20 -0.57 -18.76
C CYS A 256 -10.64 -0.11 -19.05
N VAL A 257 -11.32 -0.76 -20.00
CA VAL A 257 -12.65 -0.34 -20.45
C VAL A 257 -13.76 -0.53 -19.41
N GLN A 258 -13.55 -1.37 -18.40
CA GLN A 258 -14.50 -1.53 -17.28
C GLN A 258 -14.71 -0.22 -16.51
N CYS A 259 -13.64 0.54 -16.33
CA CYS A 259 -13.68 1.84 -15.68
C CYS A 259 -13.78 2.98 -16.71
N HIS A 260 -12.95 2.93 -17.75
CA HIS A 260 -12.79 4.03 -18.71
C HIS A 260 -13.79 4.02 -19.86
N GLY A 261 -14.80 3.15 -19.83
CA GLY A 261 -15.82 3.05 -20.87
C GLY A 261 -15.38 2.15 -22.02
N ALA A 262 -16.36 1.56 -22.72
CA ALA A 262 -16.13 0.57 -23.78
C ALA A 262 -15.24 1.09 -24.92
N ASP A 263 -15.28 2.39 -25.18
CA ASP A 263 -14.47 3.07 -26.20
C ASP A 263 -13.35 3.94 -25.60
N GLY A 264 -13.07 3.82 -24.29
CA GLY A 264 -12.07 4.59 -23.60
C GLY A 264 -12.42 6.07 -23.39
N ALA A 265 -13.61 6.53 -23.78
CA ALA A 265 -14.03 7.93 -23.67
C ALA A 265 -14.51 8.33 -22.27
N GLY A 266 -14.33 7.49 -21.26
CA GLY A 266 -14.89 7.66 -19.92
C GLY A 266 -16.34 7.18 -19.81
N ARG A 267 -16.97 7.43 -18.66
CA ARG A 267 -18.36 7.01 -18.37
C ARG A 267 -19.14 8.15 -17.72
N ALA A 268 -20.44 8.21 -17.97
CA ALA A 268 -21.31 9.19 -17.31
C ALA A 268 -21.37 8.94 -15.80
N GLY A 269 -21.45 10.02 -15.01
CA GLY A 269 -21.67 9.95 -13.56
C GLY A 269 -20.47 9.51 -12.71
N ALA A 270 -19.30 9.25 -13.30
CA ALA A 270 -18.10 8.87 -12.57
C ALA A 270 -16.84 9.59 -13.12
N PRO A 271 -15.84 9.91 -12.26
CA PRO A 271 -14.63 10.66 -12.63
C PRO A 271 -13.59 9.79 -13.33
N PHE A 272 -14.01 8.89 -14.24
CA PHE A 272 -13.09 8.12 -15.06
C PHE A 272 -12.62 8.96 -16.24
N PRO A 273 -11.31 9.24 -16.37
CA PRO A 273 -10.81 10.06 -17.46
C PRO A 273 -10.98 9.36 -18.80
N ASN A 274 -11.25 10.17 -19.81
CA ASN A 274 -11.20 9.85 -21.21
C ASN A 274 -9.74 9.63 -21.63
N LEU A 275 -9.46 8.38 -21.97
CA LEU A 275 -8.16 7.90 -22.39
C LEU A 275 -7.84 8.25 -23.85
N THR A 276 -8.87 8.43 -24.69
CA THR A 276 -8.70 8.74 -26.12
C THR A 276 -8.06 10.11 -26.37
N LEU A 277 -8.04 10.98 -25.36
CA LEU A 277 -7.41 12.30 -25.45
C LEU A 277 -5.90 12.26 -25.20
N LEU A 278 -5.37 11.14 -24.70
CA LEU A 278 -3.96 11.00 -24.37
C LEU A 278 -3.18 10.49 -25.59
N ASP A 279 -2.11 11.19 -25.94
CA ASP A 279 -1.16 10.69 -26.93
C ASP A 279 -0.32 9.54 -26.35
N ARG A 280 0.42 8.85 -27.22
CA ARG A 280 1.26 7.70 -26.81
C ARG A 280 2.27 8.07 -25.72
N VAL A 281 2.86 9.27 -25.79
CA VAL A 281 3.88 9.72 -24.85
C VAL A 281 3.27 9.97 -23.47
N THR A 282 2.17 10.72 -23.41
CA THR A 282 1.48 11.05 -22.16
C THR A 282 0.85 9.82 -21.53
N PHE A 283 0.27 8.93 -22.35
CA PHE A 283 -0.34 7.69 -21.87
C PHE A 283 0.70 6.79 -21.18
N LYS A 284 1.83 6.52 -21.85
CA LYS A 284 2.94 5.74 -21.28
C LYS A 284 3.49 6.40 -20.01
N LYS A 285 3.76 7.72 -20.04
CA LYS A 285 4.25 8.46 -18.87
C LYS A 285 3.29 8.32 -17.68
N ALA A 286 1.99 8.49 -17.90
CA ALA A 286 0.99 8.39 -16.84
C ALA A 286 0.96 6.99 -16.21
N LEU A 287 0.93 5.93 -17.03
CA LEU A 287 0.96 4.55 -16.54
C LEU A 287 2.23 4.25 -15.76
N THR A 288 3.40 4.63 -16.29
CA THR A 288 4.67 4.46 -15.58
C THR A 288 4.69 5.22 -14.25
N GLN A 289 4.22 6.47 -14.20
CA GLN A 289 4.20 7.24 -12.96
C GLN A 289 3.24 6.66 -11.91
N PHE A 290 2.08 6.13 -12.32
CA PHE A 290 1.19 5.44 -11.39
C PHE A 290 1.79 4.13 -10.90
N ALA A 291 2.39 3.34 -11.80
CA ALA A 291 3.06 2.09 -11.49
C ALA A 291 4.16 2.33 -10.45
N THR A 292 5.08 3.28 -10.71
CA THR A 292 6.24 3.58 -9.83
C THR A 292 5.90 4.35 -8.56
N GLY A 293 4.67 4.81 -8.40
CA GLY A 293 4.26 5.65 -7.28
C GLY A 293 4.62 7.13 -7.43
N ALA A 294 5.29 7.54 -8.52
CA ALA A 294 5.60 8.95 -8.80
C ALA A 294 4.35 9.82 -9.07
N ARG A 295 3.20 9.19 -9.35
CA ARG A 295 1.89 9.83 -9.36
C ARG A 295 0.94 9.07 -8.45
N HIS A 296 0.36 9.77 -7.47
CA HIS A 296 -0.51 9.17 -6.46
C HIS A 296 -1.96 9.00 -6.94
N SER A 297 -2.56 7.83 -6.67
CA SER A 297 -3.97 7.53 -6.87
C SER A 297 -4.32 6.21 -6.21
N GLY A 298 -5.25 6.23 -5.26
CA GLY A 298 -5.79 5.00 -4.65
C GLY A 298 -6.53 4.08 -5.63
N TYR A 299 -6.87 4.57 -6.83
CA TYR A 299 -7.52 3.77 -7.88
C TYR A 299 -6.52 3.31 -8.95
N MET A 300 -5.76 4.23 -9.54
CA MET A 300 -4.91 3.89 -10.69
C MET A 300 -3.56 3.28 -10.30
N GLN A 301 -3.01 3.57 -9.11
CA GLN A 301 -1.73 2.94 -8.71
C GLN A 301 -1.87 1.42 -8.55
N PRO A 302 -2.89 0.87 -7.87
CA PRO A 302 -3.08 -0.59 -7.80
C PRO A 302 -3.27 -1.26 -9.17
N VAL A 303 -3.85 -0.56 -10.15
CA VAL A 303 -4.03 -1.08 -11.52
C VAL A 303 -2.72 -1.02 -12.29
N ALA A 304 -2.06 0.14 -12.31
CA ALA A 304 -0.83 0.34 -13.09
C ALA A 304 0.35 -0.49 -12.55
N ALA A 305 0.44 -0.64 -11.23
CA ALA A 305 1.48 -1.46 -10.58
C ALA A 305 1.31 -2.98 -10.84
N GLN A 306 0.24 -3.40 -11.51
CA GLN A 306 0.03 -4.78 -11.94
C GLN A 306 0.48 -5.05 -13.39
N LEU A 307 0.70 -3.98 -14.17
CA LEU A 307 1.08 -4.08 -15.57
C LEU A 307 2.57 -4.41 -15.71
N THR A 308 2.89 -5.15 -16.77
CA THR A 308 4.26 -5.29 -17.26
C THR A 308 4.64 -4.16 -18.23
N ASN A 309 5.91 -4.04 -18.61
CA ASN A 309 6.31 -3.01 -19.58
C ASN A 309 5.76 -3.31 -20.96
N ALA A 310 5.81 -4.58 -21.38
CA ALA A 310 5.22 -4.99 -22.65
C ALA A 310 3.72 -4.67 -22.70
N GLN A 311 3.00 -4.84 -21.58
CA GLN A 311 1.59 -4.46 -21.49
C GLN A 311 1.39 -2.94 -21.53
N ILE A 312 2.22 -2.16 -20.84
CA ILE A 312 2.16 -0.68 -20.93
C ILE A 312 2.39 -0.24 -22.38
N ASP A 313 3.35 -0.85 -23.08
CA ASP A 313 3.64 -0.54 -24.49
C ASP A 313 2.49 -0.95 -25.41
N ALA A 314 1.91 -2.13 -25.20
CA ALA A 314 0.74 -2.60 -25.95
C ALA A 314 -0.48 -1.69 -25.74
N LEU A 315 -0.78 -1.32 -24.49
CA LEU A 315 -1.86 -0.39 -24.14
C LEU A 315 -1.62 0.99 -24.75
N THR A 316 -0.37 1.46 -24.71
CA THR A 316 0.03 2.73 -25.32
C THR A 316 -0.19 2.72 -26.83
N ALA A 317 0.14 1.61 -27.49
CA ALA A 317 -0.11 1.44 -28.92
C ALA A 317 -1.62 1.38 -29.23
N ALA A 318 -2.40 0.67 -28.40
CA ALA A 318 -3.84 0.53 -28.57
C ALA A 318 -4.60 1.84 -28.35
N PHE A 319 -4.46 2.46 -27.17
CA PHE A 319 -5.20 3.67 -26.79
C PHE A 319 -4.64 4.93 -27.43
N GLY A 320 -3.31 5.06 -27.56
CA GLY A 320 -2.68 6.23 -28.16
C GLY A 320 -2.85 6.33 -29.68
N ALA A 321 -3.49 5.33 -30.31
CA ALA A 321 -3.90 5.37 -31.72
C ALA A 321 -5.42 5.50 -31.90
N MET A 322 -6.20 5.50 -30.80
CA MET A 322 -7.66 5.61 -30.90
C MET A 322 -8.08 6.99 -31.41
N PRO A 323 -9.14 7.08 -32.23
CA PRO A 323 -9.76 8.36 -32.55
C PRO A 323 -10.20 9.06 -31.26
N ARG A 324 -9.87 10.35 -31.15
CA ARG A 324 -10.34 11.19 -30.03
C ARG A 324 -11.86 11.24 -30.05
N ARG A 325 -12.49 10.95 -28.91
CA ARG A 325 -13.94 11.00 -28.72
C ARG A 325 -14.31 11.90 -27.55
N PRO A 326 -15.41 12.64 -27.60
CA PRO A 326 -15.87 13.37 -26.42
C PRO A 326 -16.33 12.37 -25.36
N SER A 327 -16.11 12.71 -24.09
CA SER A 327 -16.71 11.97 -22.98
C SER A 327 -18.23 12.09 -23.01
N PRO A 328 -18.96 11.14 -22.39
CA PRO A 328 -20.39 11.29 -22.18
C PRO A 328 -20.71 12.65 -21.56
N GLN A 329 -21.61 13.37 -22.22
CA GLN A 329 -21.93 14.75 -21.87
C GLN A 329 -22.68 14.83 -20.53
N PHE A 330 -22.53 15.97 -19.87
CA PHE A 330 -23.22 16.30 -18.63
C PHE A 330 -24.12 17.52 -18.85
N ALA A 331 -25.24 17.56 -18.12
CA ALA A 331 -26.18 18.66 -18.19
C ALA A 331 -25.64 19.90 -17.45
N ALA A 332 -25.07 20.85 -18.19
CA ALA A 332 -24.64 22.15 -17.67
C ALA A 332 -25.66 23.24 -18.03
N THR A 333 -25.90 24.17 -17.11
CA THR A 333 -26.75 25.34 -17.39
C THR A 333 -26.03 26.34 -18.31
N PRO A 334 -26.76 27.17 -19.09
CA PRO A 334 -26.15 28.21 -19.90
C PRO A 334 -25.26 29.17 -19.10
N ALA A 335 -25.66 29.50 -17.87
CA ALA A 335 -24.88 30.36 -16.98
C ALA A 335 -23.55 29.70 -16.56
N GLN A 336 -23.55 28.40 -16.26
CA GLN A 336 -22.31 27.66 -15.96
C GLN A 336 -21.38 27.60 -17.17
N LEU A 337 -21.91 27.35 -18.37
CA LEU A 337 -21.11 27.34 -19.60
C LEU A 337 -20.51 28.72 -19.90
N ALA A 338 -21.29 29.79 -19.74
CA ALA A 338 -20.81 31.16 -19.95
C ALA A 338 -19.71 31.55 -18.95
N LEU A 339 -19.86 31.19 -17.68
CA LEU A 339 -18.82 31.40 -16.67
C LEU A 339 -17.56 30.58 -16.98
N GLY A 340 -17.72 29.32 -17.36
CA GLY A 340 -16.61 28.44 -17.72
C GLY A 340 -15.83 28.96 -18.93
N GLU A 341 -16.54 29.48 -19.93
CA GLU A 341 -15.96 30.12 -21.11
C GLU A 341 -15.14 31.37 -20.75
N GLN A 342 -15.69 32.23 -19.90
CA GLN A 342 -15.00 33.41 -19.42
C GLN A 342 -13.68 33.04 -18.74
N ILE A 343 -13.70 32.04 -17.85
CA ILE A 343 -12.51 31.59 -17.13
C ILE A 343 -11.50 30.97 -18.12
N ALA A 344 -11.96 30.11 -19.03
CA ALA A 344 -11.09 29.44 -19.98
C ALA A 344 -10.37 30.43 -20.91
N ASN A 345 -11.08 31.45 -21.40
CA ASN A 345 -10.57 32.39 -22.40
C ASN A 345 -9.88 33.63 -21.80
N LYS A 346 -10.30 34.08 -20.61
CA LYS A 346 -9.83 35.35 -20.01
C LYS A 346 -9.16 35.16 -18.64
N GLY A 347 -9.33 34.01 -18.00
CA GLY A 347 -8.89 33.79 -16.63
C GLY A 347 -9.66 34.65 -15.62
N ILE A 348 -9.09 34.80 -14.42
CA ILE A 348 -9.59 35.65 -13.33
C ILE A 348 -8.39 36.42 -12.75
N PRO A 349 -8.02 37.58 -13.32
CA PRO A 349 -6.84 38.34 -12.88
C PRO A 349 -6.86 38.69 -11.38
N ALA A 350 -8.04 39.05 -10.85
CA ALA A 350 -8.22 39.36 -9.43
C ALA A 350 -7.90 38.17 -8.51
N ALA A 351 -8.05 36.94 -8.99
CA ALA A 351 -7.71 35.71 -8.29
C ALA A 351 -6.36 35.10 -8.75
N ARG A 352 -5.59 35.82 -9.59
CA ARG A 352 -4.34 35.37 -10.21
C ARG A 352 -4.48 34.08 -11.03
N VAL A 353 -5.66 33.85 -11.60
CA VAL A 353 -5.91 32.73 -12.51
C VAL A 353 -5.69 33.19 -13.94
N ASN A 354 -4.69 32.64 -14.62
CA ASN A 354 -4.47 32.90 -16.04
C ASN A 354 -5.53 32.19 -16.90
N ALA A 355 -5.77 32.69 -18.11
CA ALA A 355 -6.64 32.01 -19.06
C ALA A 355 -6.11 30.61 -19.37
N CYS A 356 -6.95 29.59 -19.20
CA CYS A 356 -6.59 28.18 -19.38
C CYS A 356 -6.11 27.89 -20.82
N GLN A 357 -6.74 28.55 -21.79
CA GLN A 357 -6.42 28.44 -23.22
C GLN A 357 -4.99 28.86 -23.58
N ILE A 358 -4.30 29.65 -22.75
CA ILE A 358 -2.90 30.03 -23.02
C ILE A 358 -1.99 28.80 -23.11
N CYS A 359 -2.29 27.77 -22.31
CA CYS A 359 -1.52 26.52 -22.25
C CYS A 359 -2.28 25.33 -22.86
N HIS A 360 -3.60 25.25 -22.68
CA HIS A 360 -4.41 24.06 -23.02
C HIS A 360 -5.14 24.13 -24.38
N ALA A 361 -4.87 25.11 -25.23
CA ALA A 361 -5.48 25.22 -26.56
C ALA A 361 -4.87 24.27 -27.61
N ILE A 362 -5.64 23.98 -28.66
CA ILE A 362 -5.32 23.15 -29.86
C ILE A 362 -3.85 23.24 -30.30
N ASN A 363 -3.29 24.45 -30.44
CA ASN A 363 -1.94 24.66 -30.97
C ASN A 363 -0.81 24.29 -29.98
N ARG A 364 -1.14 23.91 -28.75
CA ARG A 364 -0.23 23.46 -27.69
C ARG A 364 -0.71 22.19 -26.97
N ALA A 365 -1.91 21.70 -27.26
CA ALA A 365 -2.51 20.53 -26.60
C ALA A 365 -1.83 19.19 -26.92
N ASP A 366 -1.07 19.16 -28.01
CA ASP A 366 -0.16 18.06 -28.37
C ASP A 366 1.30 18.38 -28.00
N SER A 367 1.55 19.54 -27.37
CA SER A 367 2.86 19.77 -26.78
C SER A 367 3.03 18.80 -25.63
N LYS A 368 4.18 18.12 -25.58
CA LYS A 368 4.57 17.20 -24.50
C LYS A 368 4.53 17.84 -23.09
N LEU A 369 4.23 19.14 -23.00
CA LEU A 369 4.20 19.97 -21.80
C LEU A 369 2.78 20.21 -21.26
N TYR A 370 1.75 20.30 -22.11
CA TYR A 370 0.39 20.64 -21.70
C TYR A 370 -0.64 19.72 -22.36
N PRO A 371 -1.39 18.91 -21.59
CA PRO A 371 -2.32 17.94 -22.18
C PRO A 371 -3.58 18.62 -22.74
N ALA A 372 -4.14 18.01 -23.79
CA ALA A 372 -5.49 18.27 -24.26
C ALA A 372 -6.54 17.95 -23.17
N ILE A 373 -7.45 18.89 -22.92
CA ILE A 373 -8.51 18.73 -21.90
C ILE A 373 -9.93 18.94 -22.44
N ALA A 374 -10.09 19.39 -23.68
CA ALA A 374 -11.41 19.48 -24.32
C ALA A 374 -11.98 18.07 -24.57
N GLY A 375 -13.27 17.89 -24.30
CA GLY A 375 -13.94 16.59 -24.39
C GLY A 375 -13.60 15.63 -23.25
N GLN A 376 -12.85 16.06 -22.24
CA GLN A 376 -12.53 15.27 -21.06
C GLN A 376 -13.75 15.16 -20.12
N ASN A 377 -13.77 14.13 -19.27
CA ASN A 377 -14.87 13.89 -18.35
C ASN A 377 -14.97 15.04 -17.32
N VAL A 378 -16.17 15.60 -17.18
CA VAL A 378 -16.43 16.76 -16.30
C VAL A 378 -16.05 16.51 -14.85
N TRP A 379 -16.33 15.31 -14.33
CA TRP A 379 -16.06 14.96 -12.94
C TRP A 379 -14.56 14.76 -12.74
N TYR A 380 -13.88 14.13 -13.70
CA TYR A 380 -12.42 14.03 -13.66
C TYR A 380 -11.77 15.42 -13.64
N LEU A 381 -12.16 16.34 -14.54
CA LEU A 381 -11.62 17.70 -14.58
C LEU A 381 -11.81 18.45 -13.26
N ARG A 382 -13.03 18.38 -12.71
CA ARG A 382 -13.37 18.99 -11.41
C ARG A 382 -12.47 18.45 -10.31
N ASP A 383 -12.34 17.13 -10.22
CA ASP A 383 -11.56 16.48 -9.18
C ASP A 383 -10.06 16.80 -9.35
N GLN A 384 -9.55 16.90 -10.58
CA GLN A 384 -8.14 17.27 -10.80
C GLN A 384 -7.85 18.72 -10.39
N LEU A 385 -8.73 19.66 -10.72
CA LEU A 385 -8.58 21.05 -10.28
C LEU A 385 -8.66 21.16 -8.75
N ALA A 386 -9.53 20.40 -8.10
CA ALA A 386 -9.59 20.35 -6.64
C ALA A 386 -8.29 19.80 -6.02
N LEU A 387 -7.73 18.73 -6.59
CA LEU A 387 -6.45 18.17 -6.15
C LEU A 387 -5.28 19.13 -6.35
N PHE A 388 -5.23 19.85 -7.49
CA PHE A 388 -4.23 20.89 -7.73
C PHE A 388 -4.36 22.04 -6.72
N ARG A 389 -5.57 22.52 -6.47
CA ARG A 389 -5.84 23.58 -5.49
C ARG A 389 -5.42 23.17 -4.07
N ALA A 390 -5.58 21.89 -3.71
CA ALA A 390 -5.19 21.35 -2.41
C ALA A 390 -3.69 20.98 -2.32
N GLY A 391 -2.91 21.13 -3.40
CA GLY A 391 -1.51 20.68 -3.43
C GLY A 391 -1.33 19.16 -3.41
N GLN A 392 -2.40 18.39 -3.61
CA GLN A 392 -2.40 16.92 -3.56
C GLN A 392 -2.04 16.28 -4.91
N ARG A 393 -1.83 17.09 -5.95
CA ARG A 393 -1.35 16.65 -7.26
C ARG A 393 -0.30 17.62 -7.79
N ASP A 394 0.94 17.17 -7.88
CA ASP A 394 2.06 17.91 -8.48
C ASP A 394 2.50 17.32 -9.82
N GLY A 395 2.11 16.08 -10.13
CA GLY A 395 2.48 15.38 -11.37
C GLY A 395 3.95 14.92 -11.41
N GLY A 396 4.66 14.98 -10.27
CA GLY A 396 6.08 14.68 -10.16
C GLY A 396 7.00 15.72 -10.79
N ASP A 397 6.49 16.94 -11.06
CA ASP A 397 7.27 18.06 -11.61
C ASP A 397 7.30 19.21 -10.59
N PRO A 398 8.49 19.66 -10.13
CA PRO A 398 8.63 20.78 -9.21
C PRO A 398 8.03 22.10 -9.74
N ILE A 399 7.84 22.23 -11.06
CA ILE A 399 7.33 23.44 -11.71
C ILE A 399 6.00 23.11 -12.40
N ASN A 400 4.99 22.76 -11.61
CA ASN A 400 3.64 22.52 -12.12
C ASN A 400 2.78 23.80 -12.09
N PRO A 401 2.49 24.45 -13.25
CA PRO A 401 1.70 25.69 -13.28
C PRO A 401 0.23 25.49 -12.89
N MET A 402 -0.28 24.24 -12.89
CA MET A 402 -1.67 23.96 -12.51
C MET A 402 -1.94 24.19 -11.02
N LEU A 403 -0.93 24.06 -10.16
CA LEU A 403 -1.06 24.38 -8.74
C LEU A 403 -1.48 25.84 -8.55
N ALA A 404 -0.77 26.76 -9.20
CA ALA A 404 -1.10 28.18 -9.17
C ALA A 404 -2.42 28.50 -9.88
N ALA A 405 -2.67 27.87 -11.04
CA ALA A 405 -3.91 28.09 -11.80
C ALA A 405 -5.16 27.66 -11.04
N ALA A 406 -5.09 26.57 -10.26
CA ALA A 406 -6.22 26.04 -9.50
C ALA A 406 -6.40 26.73 -8.13
N HIS A 407 -5.33 27.23 -7.51
CA HIS A 407 -5.36 27.81 -6.17
C HIS A 407 -6.38 28.96 -6.03
N GLY A 408 -6.54 29.79 -7.06
CA GLY A 408 -7.46 30.93 -7.07
C GLY A 408 -8.92 30.61 -7.40
N LEU A 409 -9.26 29.37 -7.76
CA LEU A 409 -10.60 29.01 -8.21
C LEU A 409 -11.52 28.58 -7.06
N THR A 410 -12.75 29.10 -7.06
CA THR A 410 -13.83 28.64 -6.17
C THR A 410 -14.51 27.38 -6.72
N ASP A 411 -15.29 26.67 -5.89
CA ASP A 411 -15.98 25.44 -6.34
C ASP A 411 -16.94 25.68 -7.52
N PRO A 412 -17.77 26.75 -7.55
CA PRO A 412 -18.57 27.07 -8.71
C PRO A 412 -17.75 27.36 -9.98
N GLN A 413 -16.57 27.99 -9.83
CA GLN A 413 -15.68 28.29 -10.95
C GLN A 413 -15.01 27.03 -11.49
N ILE A 414 -14.55 26.12 -10.61
CA ILE A 414 -14.04 24.80 -11.00
C ILE A 414 -15.11 24.01 -11.73
N ALA A 415 -16.34 23.98 -11.21
CA ALA A 415 -17.45 23.29 -11.85
C ALA A 415 -17.77 23.87 -13.23
N ALA A 416 -17.80 25.20 -13.35
CA ALA A 416 -18.08 25.91 -14.59
C ALA A 416 -17.01 25.64 -15.67
N VAL A 417 -15.73 25.81 -15.36
CA VAL A 417 -14.65 25.59 -16.33
C VAL A 417 -14.53 24.11 -16.74
N SER A 418 -14.78 23.19 -15.81
CA SER A 418 -14.81 21.74 -16.09
C SER A 418 -15.96 21.38 -17.04
N ALA A 419 -17.16 21.93 -16.79
CA ALA A 419 -18.33 21.72 -17.64
C ALA A 419 -18.11 22.30 -19.04
N TRP A 420 -17.49 23.48 -19.14
CA TRP A 420 -17.19 24.10 -20.42
C TRP A 420 -16.23 23.24 -21.27
N TYR A 421 -15.09 22.81 -20.71
CA TYR A 421 -14.15 21.95 -21.44
C TYR A 421 -14.74 20.59 -21.80
N ALA A 422 -15.53 19.97 -20.92
CA ALA A 422 -16.22 18.71 -21.20
C ALA A 422 -17.22 18.82 -22.37
N ALA A 423 -17.86 19.99 -22.51
CA ALA A 423 -18.81 20.30 -23.58
C ALA A 423 -18.16 20.73 -24.91
N ARG A 424 -16.83 20.77 -25.00
CA ARG A 424 -16.12 21.02 -26.26
C ARG A 424 -15.80 19.70 -26.95
N PRO A 425 -15.81 19.66 -28.29
CA PRO A 425 -15.27 18.52 -29.01
C PRO A 425 -13.78 18.35 -28.63
N PRO A 426 -13.26 17.12 -28.59
CA PRO A 426 -11.84 16.89 -28.50
C PRO A 426 -11.12 17.66 -29.61
N GLU A 427 -10.03 18.30 -29.25
CA GLU A 427 -9.19 19.00 -30.21
C GLU A 427 -8.60 17.99 -31.20
N ALA A 428 -8.54 18.32 -32.48
CA ALA A 428 -7.88 17.45 -33.47
C ALA A 428 -6.38 17.34 -33.13
N PRO A 429 -5.74 16.17 -33.33
CA PRO A 429 -4.29 16.10 -33.23
C PRO A 429 -3.66 17.11 -34.20
N ALA A 430 -2.63 17.83 -33.77
CA ALA A 430 -1.81 18.63 -34.66
C ALA A 430 -1.28 17.70 -35.75
N ALA A 431 -1.46 18.10 -37.02
CA ALA A 431 -0.78 17.42 -38.12
C ALA A 431 0.72 17.46 -37.83
N VAL A 432 1.37 16.30 -37.73
CA VAL A 432 2.83 16.23 -37.69
C VAL A 432 3.31 16.79 -39.03
N PRO A 433 4.07 17.90 -39.06
CA PRO A 433 4.62 18.36 -40.32
C PRO A 433 5.53 17.25 -40.86
N GLU A 434 5.21 16.75 -42.06
CA GLU A 434 6.10 15.84 -42.79
C GLU A 434 7.50 16.46 -42.80
N ASN A 435 8.49 15.69 -42.36
CA ASN A 435 9.87 16.11 -42.40
C ASN A 435 10.24 16.36 -43.88
N PRO A 436 10.64 17.57 -44.30
CA PRO A 436 10.98 17.86 -45.70
C PRO A 436 12.15 17.01 -46.21
N LYS A 437 12.87 16.30 -45.32
CA LYS A 437 14.02 15.47 -45.65
C LYS A 437 13.69 14.05 -46.11
N THR A 438 12.43 13.61 -46.12
CA THR A 438 12.04 12.27 -46.63
C THR A 438 11.40 12.31 -48.03
N ALA A 439 11.33 13.48 -48.68
CA ALA A 439 10.77 13.63 -50.03
C ALA A 439 11.84 13.86 -51.12
N ALA A 440 13.13 13.73 -50.78
CA ALA A 440 14.24 13.80 -51.72
C ALA A 440 15.25 12.70 -51.38
N ASP A 441 14.94 11.48 -51.81
CA ASP A 441 15.90 10.43 -52.19
C ASP A 441 15.27 9.59 -53.31
#